data_AF-A0A2E0EMG4-F1
#
_entry.id   AF-A0A2E0EMG4-F1
#
_cell.length_a   1.000
_cell.length_b   1.000
_cell.length_c   1.000
_cell.angle_alpha   90.00
_cell.angle_beta   90.00
_cell.angle_gamma   90.00
#
_symmetry.space_group_name_H-M   'P 1'
#
loop_
_entity.id
_entity.type
_entity.pdbx_description
1 polymer ?
#
loop_
_entity_poly.entity_id
_entity_poly.type
_entity_poly.pdbx_seq_one_letter_code
_entity_poly.pdbx_strand_id
1 'polypeptide(L)'
;MTPLEVIDIGRDALIVLMQVAAPSMAVALIVGLAIALFQALTQIQEMTLTFVPKILAIFVTLMITLPFMFEALNDFQERLMEKIVDQDKIADIPIIPEKDQQ
;
A
#
# COMPACT_ATOMS: atom_id res chain seq x y z
N MET A 1 3.31 6.97 22.99
CA MET A 1 3.90 7.62 21.80
C MET A 1 5.17 8.38 22.15
N THR A 2 6.30 7.67 22.14
CA THR A 2 7.64 8.25 22.19
C THR A 2 8.07 8.74 20.80
N PRO A 3 9.03 9.66 20.67
CA PRO A 3 9.52 10.12 19.37
C PRO A 3 10.09 9.00 18.47
N LEU A 4 10.61 7.93 19.08
CA LEU A 4 11.14 6.75 18.38
C LEU A 4 10.01 5.94 17.72
N GLU A 5 8.87 5.74 18.42
CA GLU A 5 7.71 5.03 17.86
C GLU A 5 7.14 5.72 16.62
N VAL A 6 7.14 7.06 16.59
CA VAL A 6 6.66 7.83 15.43
C VAL A 6 7.57 7.59 14.21
N ILE A 7 8.88 7.52 14.41
CA ILE A 7 9.85 7.25 13.35
C ILE A 7 9.68 5.82 12.81
N ASP A 8 9.45 4.84 13.69
CA ASP A 8 9.24 3.46 13.29
C ASP A 8 7.95 3.29 12.48
N ILE A 9 6.84 3.92 12.90
CA ILE A 9 5.59 3.95 12.13
C ILE A 9 5.82 4.59 10.76
N GLY A 10 6.57 5.70 10.70
CA GLY A 10 6.91 6.37 9.45
C GLY A 10 7.72 5.48 8.50
N ARG A 11 8.68 4.70 9.04
CA ARG A 11 9.46 3.74 8.26
C ARG A 11 8.59 2.61 7.73
N ASP A 12 7.71 2.05 8.56
CA ASP A 12 6.79 0.99 8.15
C ASP A 12 5.86 1.48 7.03
N ALA A 13 5.36 2.71 7.13
CA ALA A 13 4.54 3.32 6.09
C ALA A 13 5.29 3.45 4.75
N LEU A 14 6.59 3.82 4.78
CA LEU A 14 7.41 3.88 3.56
C LEU A 14 7.64 2.51 2.93
N ILE A 15 7.82 1.47 3.76
CA ILE A 15 7.97 0.09 3.26
C ILE A 15 6.67 -0.36 2.57
N VAL A 16 5.53 -0.11 3.19
CA VAL A 16 4.21 -0.42 2.62
C VAL A 16 3.99 0.34 1.31
N LEU A 17 4.35 1.62 1.25
CA LEU A 17 4.25 2.40 0.02
C LEU A 17 5.05 1.75 -1.13
N MET A 18 6.28 1.31 -0.86
CA MET A 18 7.09 0.60 -1.85
C MET A 18 6.45 -0.72 -2.27
N GLN A 19 5.90 -1.47 -1.31
CA GLN A 19 5.27 -2.77 -1.54
C GLN A 19 3.99 -2.65 -2.39
N VAL A 20 3.23 -1.56 -2.23
CA VAL A 20 2.05 -1.20 -3.04
C VAL A 20 2.46 -0.70 -4.43
N ALA A 21 3.50 0.14 -4.49
CA ALA A 21 3.95 0.77 -5.73
C ALA A 21 4.67 -0.20 -6.69
N ALA A 22 5.41 -1.19 -6.17
CA ALA A 22 6.20 -2.11 -6.98
C ALA A 22 5.36 -2.94 -8.00
N PRO A 23 4.31 -3.67 -7.60
CA PRO A 23 3.51 -4.46 -8.54
C PRO A 23 2.70 -3.56 -9.47
N SER A 24 2.16 -2.45 -8.95
CA SER A 24 1.37 -1.49 -9.74
C SER A 24 2.19 -0.84 -10.86
N MET A 25 3.41 -0.40 -10.56
CA MET A 25 4.34 0.12 -11.57
C MET A 25 4.71 -0.92 -12.61
N ALA A 26 4.98 -2.16 -12.21
CA ALA A 26 5.34 -3.23 -13.15
C ALA A 26 4.23 -3.50 -14.17
N VAL A 27 2.97 -3.64 -13.70
CA VAL A 27 1.83 -3.86 -14.59
C VAL A 27 1.59 -2.63 -15.48
N ALA A 28 1.64 -1.43 -14.92
CA ALA A 28 1.46 -0.19 -15.68
C ALA A 28 2.52 -0.01 -16.79
N LEU A 29 3.79 -0.38 -16.52
CA LEU A 29 4.86 -0.31 -17.50
C LEU A 29 4.64 -1.30 -18.65
N ILE A 30 4.30 -2.56 -18.35
CA ILE A 30 4.07 -3.59 -19.38
C ILE A 30 2.90 -3.18 -20.28
N VAL A 31 1.78 -2.77 -19.67
CA VAL A 31 0.58 -2.37 -20.40
C VAL A 31 0.81 -1.09 -21.19
N GLY A 32 1.45 -0.08 -20.58
CA GLY A 32 1.78 1.18 -21.25
C GLY A 32 2.70 0.97 -22.46
N LEU A 33 3.71 0.10 -22.32
CA LEU A 33 4.61 -0.25 -23.41
C LEU A 33 3.87 -0.98 -24.54
N ALA A 34 3.03 -1.96 -24.21
CA ALA A 34 2.26 -2.71 -25.21
C ALA A 34 1.37 -1.77 -26.06
N ILE A 35 0.69 -0.82 -25.42
CA ILE A 35 -0.15 0.16 -26.12
C ILE A 35 0.69 1.10 -26.99
N ALA A 36 1.81 1.61 -26.45
CA ALA A 36 2.70 2.51 -27.19
C ALA A 36 3.27 1.84 -28.43
N LEU A 37 3.66 0.55 -28.33
CA LEU A 37 4.11 -0.24 -29.47
C LEU A 37 2.99 -0.46 -30.47
N PHE A 38 1.77 -0.80 -30.03
CA PHE A 38 0.65 -0.99 -30.94
C PHE A 38 0.31 0.29 -31.71
N GLN A 39 0.29 1.44 -31.02
CA GLN A 39 0.09 2.76 -31.64
C GLN A 39 1.17 3.08 -32.67
N ALA A 40 2.44 2.78 -32.36
CA ALA A 40 3.57 3.02 -33.26
C ALA A 40 3.53 2.11 -34.51
N LEU A 41 3.22 0.82 -34.32
CA LEU A 41 3.22 -0.18 -35.40
C LEU A 41 2.10 0.05 -36.42
N THR A 42 0.91 0.46 -35.97
CA THR A 42 -0.24 0.65 -36.87
C THR A 42 -0.31 2.06 -37.48
N GLN A 43 0.57 2.99 -37.05
CA GLN A 43 0.58 4.39 -37.48
C GLN A 43 -0.78 5.13 -37.29
N ILE A 44 -1.65 4.63 -36.41
CA ILE A 44 -2.97 5.23 -36.18
C ILE A 44 -2.78 6.42 -35.23
N GLN A 45 -2.84 7.64 -35.78
CA GLN A 45 -2.80 8.89 -35.03
C GLN A 45 -4.20 9.52 -34.82
N GLU A 46 -5.26 8.78 -35.12
CA GLU A 46 -6.65 9.19 -34.85
C GLU A 46 -6.91 9.18 -33.34
N MET A 47 -7.09 10.37 -32.77
CA MET A 47 -7.20 10.60 -31.31
C MET A 47 -8.39 9.83 -30.68
N THR A 48 -9.45 9.59 -31.44
CA THR A 48 -10.68 8.92 -30.96
C THR A 48 -10.55 7.38 -30.91
N LEU A 49 -9.89 6.79 -31.91
CA LEU A 49 -9.72 5.32 -32.02
C LEU A 49 -8.69 4.81 -31.01
N THR A 50 -7.68 5.64 -30.71
CA THR A 50 -6.65 5.33 -29.70
C THR A 50 -7.13 5.49 -28.26
N PHE A 51 -8.25 6.19 -28.03
CA PHE A 51 -8.76 6.48 -26.69
C PHE A 51 -9.43 5.27 -26.02
N VAL A 52 -10.27 4.54 -26.77
CA VAL A 52 -11.04 3.40 -26.23
C VAL A 52 -10.15 2.25 -25.75
N PRO A 53 -9.18 1.74 -26.55
CA PRO A 53 -8.29 0.68 -26.10
C PRO A 53 -7.46 1.10 -24.89
N LYS A 54 -7.08 2.39 -24.80
CA LYS A 54 -6.30 2.94 -23.70
C LYS A 54 -7.07 2.93 -22.38
N ILE A 55 -8.35 3.33 -22.40
CA ILE A 55 -9.20 3.28 -21.20
C ILE A 55 -9.39 1.85 -20.72
N LEU A 56 -9.70 0.92 -21.63
CA LEU A 56 -9.87 -0.49 -21.26
C LEU A 56 -8.62 -1.06 -20.62
N ALA A 57 -7.44 -0.73 -21.16
CA ALA A 57 -6.18 -1.19 -20.62
C ALA A 57 -5.86 -0.61 -19.22
N ILE A 58 -6.16 0.67 -18.98
CA ILE A 58 -6.06 1.26 -17.63
C ILE A 58 -7.03 0.56 -16.68
N PHE A 59 -8.26 0.29 -17.12
CA PHE A 59 -9.28 -0.37 -16.31
C PHE A 59 -8.86 -1.78 -15.90
N VAL A 60 -8.35 -2.57 -16.84
CA VAL A 60 -7.82 -3.91 -16.58
C VAL A 60 -6.61 -3.85 -15.65
N THR A 61 -5.69 -2.91 -15.87
CA THR A 61 -4.53 -2.69 -14.99
C THR A 61 -4.99 -2.42 -13.56
N LEU A 62 -5.91 -1.47 -13.36
CA LEU A 62 -6.48 -1.15 -12.06
C LEU A 62 -7.12 -2.37 -11.41
N MET A 63 -7.89 -3.15 -12.17
CA MET A 63 -8.59 -4.32 -11.65
C MET A 63 -7.63 -5.43 -11.18
N ILE A 64 -6.54 -5.66 -11.92
CA ILE A 64 -5.50 -6.64 -11.54
C ILE A 64 -4.71 -6.16 -10.32
N THR A 65 -4.47 -4.85 -10.23
CA THR A 65 -3.61 -4.28 -9.18
C THR A 65 -4.38 -4.05 -7.87
N LEU A 66 -5.70 -3.89 -7.93
CA LEU A 66 -6.58 -3.65 -6.80
C LEU A 66 -6.36 -4.60 -5.59
N PRO A 67 -6.37 -5.95 -5.75
CA PRO A 67 -6.22 -6.87 -4.62
C PRO A 67 -4.88 -6.69 -3.90
N PHE A 68 -3.78 -6.47 -4.64
CA PHE A 68 -2.46 -6.26 -4.05
C PHE A 68 -2.37 -5.00 -3.19
N MET A 69 -3.00 -3.91 -3.66
CA MET A 69 -3.04 -2.66 -2.88
C MET A 69 -3.85 -2.85 -1.59
N PHE A 70 -4.94 -3.62 -1.66
CA PHE A 70 -5.79 -3.93 -0.52
C PHE A 70 -5.10 -4.79 0.53
N GLU A 71 -4.38 -5.83 0.12
CA GLU A 71 -3.63 -6.72 1.01
C GLU A 71 -2.56 -5.94 1.79
N ALA A 72 -1.73 -5.16 1.09
CA ALA A 72 -0.68 -4.37 1.74
C ALA A 72 -1.22 -3.29 2.71
N LEU A 73 -2.41 -2.73 2.42
CA LEU A 73 -3.05 -1.76 3.31
C LEU A 73 -3.67 -2.43 4.54
N ASN A 74 -4.24 -3.63 4.39
CA ASN A 74 -4.75 -4.42 5.52
C ASN A 74 -3.60 -4.83 6.45
N ASP A 75 -2.50 -5.34 5.88
CA ASP A 75 -1.29 -5.68 6.65
C ASP A 75 -0.76 -4.49 7.47
N PHE A 76 -0.80 -3.28 6.87
CA PHE A 76 -0.40 -2.07 7.58
C PHE A 76 -1.36 -1.70 8.70
N GLN A 77 -2.67 -1.82 8.48
CA GLN A 77 -3.69 -1.59 9.50
C GLN A 77 -3.54 -2.55 10.68
N GLU A 78 -3.31 -3.84 10.42
CA GLU A 78 -3.11 -4.84 11.48
C GLU A 78 -1.89 -4.51 12.34
N ARG A 79 -0.76 -4.15 11.71
CA ARG A 79 0.46 -3.70 12.43
C ARG A 79 0.21 -2.44 13.26
N LEU A 80 -0.58 -1.50 12.76
CA LEU A 80 -0.95 -0.31 13.53
C LEU A 80 -1.83 -0.64 14.73
N MET A 81 -2.83 -1.52 14.54
CA MET A 81 -3.72 -1.95 15.61
C MET A 81 -2.96 -2.71 16.70
N GLU A 82 -2.01 -3.56 16.32
CA GLU A 82 -1.13 -4.26 17.27
C GLU A 82 -0.30 -3.28 18.11
N LYS A 83 0.32 -2.27 17.47
CA LYS A 83 1.09 -1.23 18.18
C LYS A 83 0.22 -0.41 19.14
N ILE A 84 -1.05 -0.17 18.81
CA ILE A 84 -1.98 0.57 19.69
C ILE A 84 -2.39 -0.28 20.90
N VAL A 85 -2.74 -1.56 20.68
CA VAL A 85 -3.19 -2.48 21.74
C VAL A 85 -2.05 -2.84 22.69
N ASP A 86 -0.84 -3.01 22.20
CA ASP A 86 0.32 -3.29 23.05
C ASP A 86 0.62 -2.12 24.01
N GLN A 87 0.48 -0.88 23.54
CA GLN A 87 0.62 0.32 24.39
C GLN A 87 -0.40 0.37 25.53
N ASP A 88 -1.61 -0.15 25.31
CA ASP A 88 -2.69 -0.22 26.30
C ASP A 88 -2.41 -1.29 27.38
N LYS A 89 -1.83 -2.43 26.99
CA LYS A 89 -1.47 -3.51 27.93
C LYS A 89 -0.41 -3.11 28.96
N ILE A 90 0.46 -2.15 28.64
CA ILE A 90 1.50 -1.67 29.59
C ILE A 90 0.92 -0.69 30.61
N ALA A 91 -0.24 -0.08 30.33
CA ALA A 91 -0.92 0.83 31.26
C ALA A 91 -1.66 0.10 32.39
N ASP A 92 -1.94 -1.20 32.23
CA ASP A 92 -2.71 -2.02 33.17
C ASP A 92 -1.82 -2.92 34.05
N ILE A 93 -0.55 -2.55 34.28
CA ILE A 93 0.26 -3.19 35.32
C ILE A 93 -0.44 -2.91 36.66
N PRO A 94 -0.96 -3.93 37.37
CA PRO A 94 -1.44 -3.72 38.73
C PRO A 94 -0.24 -3.28 39.56
N ILE A 95 -0.27 -2.02 40.00
CA ILE A 95 0.64 -1.54 41.04
C ILE A 95 0.42 -2.49 42.22
N ILE A 96 1.39 -3.36 42.50
CA ILE A 96 1.36 -4.25 43.67
C ILE A 96 1.06 -3.34 44.87
N PRO A 97 -0.08 -3.52 45.59
CA PRO A 97 -0.24 -2.85 46.86
C PRO A 97 0.64 -3.59 47.84
N GLU A 98 1.90 -3.19 47.97
CA GLU A 98 2.75 -3.60 49.08
C GLU A 98 2.29 -2.81 50.32
N LYS A 99 1.08 -3.13 50.79
CA LYS A 99 0.69 -2.90 52.16
C LYS A 99 1.48 -3.87 53.03
N ASP A 100 2.09 -3.33 54.06
CA ASP A 100 2.46 -4.06 55.27
C ASP A 100 3.56 -5.12 55.12
N GLN A 101 4.82 -4.69 55.00
CA GLN A 101 5.95 -5.44 55.55
C GLN A 101 6.94 -4.50 56.26
N GLN A 102 6.52 -4.15 57.49
CA GLN A 102 7.30 -4.06 58.73
C GLN A 102 8.68 -3.39 58.71
#